data_AF-A0A1V3W8I8-F1
#
_entry.id   AF-A0A1V3W8I8-F1
#
_cell.length_a   1.000
_cell.length_b   1.000
_cell.length_c   1.000
_cell.angle_alpha   90.00
_cell.angle_beta   90.00
_cell.angle_gamma   90.00
#
_symmetry.space_group_name_H-M   'P 1'
#
loop_
_entity.id
_entity.type
_entity.pdbx_description
1 polymer ?
#
loop_
_entity_poly.entity_id
_entity_poly.type
_entity_poly.pdbx_seq_one_letter_code
_entity_poly.pdbx_strand_id
1 'polypeptide(L)' 'MSQIPISSAMEVGKQFGFSSPTAESKGWQHRYGDEEISQFRGAEMIAER' A
#
# COMPACT_ATOMS: atom_id res chain seq x y z
N MET A 1 -9.66 4.76 -18.97
CA MET A 1 -8.33 5.23 -18.49
C MET A 1 -8.57 6.45 -17.61
N SER A 2 -8.01 6.48 -16.40
CA SER A 2 -8.17 7.63 -15.49
C SER A 2 -7.38 8.83 -15.99
N GLN A 3 -7.93 10.05 -15.86
CA GLN A 3 -7.20 11.29 -16.13
C GLN A 3 -6.19 11.63 -15.02
N ILE A 4 -6.43 11.12 -13.81
CA ILE A 4 -5.56 11.30 -12.66
C ILE A 4 -4.80 10.00 -12.39
N PRO A 5 -3.46 10.04 -12.25
CA PRO A 5 -2.68 8.87 -11.88
C PRO A 5 -3.15 8.26 -10.56
N ILE A 6 -3.30 6.93 -10.53
CA ILE A 6 -3.78 6.21 -9.33
C ILE A 6 -2.86 6.40 -8.12
N SER A 7 -1.57 6.68 -8.35
CA SER A 7 -0.56 6.88 -7.32
C SER A 7 -0.30 8.35 -6.96
N SER A 8 -1.13 9.31 -7.40
CA SER A 8 -0.89 10.73 -7.12
C SER A 8 -0.76 11.07 -5.63
N ALA A 9 -1.54 10.41 -4.76
CA ALA A 9 -1.43 10.60 -3.31
C ALA A 9 -0.09 10.09 -2.73
N MET A 10 0.46 9.01 -3.31
CA MET A 10 1.75 8.46 -2.89
C MET A 10 2.88 9.46 -3.16
N GLU A 11 2.82 10.19 -4.28
CA GLU A 11 3.83 11.18 -4.64
C GLU A 11 3.77 12.43 -3.77
N VAL A 12 2.57 12.98 -3.56
CA VAL A 12 2.37 14.19 -2.75
C VAL A 12 2.68 13.93 -1.27
N GLY A 13 2.45 12.72 -0.77
CA GLY A 13 2.74 12.34 0.62
C GLY A 13 4.17 12.62 1.07
N LYS A 14 5.15 12.54 0.15
CA LYS A 14 6.55 12.86 0.43
C LYS A 14 6.74 14.28 0.99
N GLN A 15 5.94 15.24 0.51
CA GLN A 15 6.00 16.63 0.96
C GLN A 15 5.53 16.81 2.41
N PHE A 16 4.76 15.85 2.92
CA PHE A 16 4.26 15.81 4.29
C PHE A 16 5.12 14.92 5.20
N GLY A 17 6.26 14.41 4.72
CA GLY A 17 7.18 13.58 5.49
C GLY A 17 6.83 12.09 5.53
N PHE A 18 5.92 11.62 4.68
CA PHE A 18 5.66 10.19 4.56
C PHE A 18 6.74 9.51 3.71
N SER A 19 7.37 8.47 4.26
CA SER A 19 8.44 7.72 3.58
C SER A 19 7.88 6.75 2.54
N SER A 20 6.70 6.20 2.81
CA SER A 20 5.93 5.40 1.87
C SER A 20 4.43 5.55 2.14
N PRO A 21 3.56 5.04 1.25
CA PRO A 21 2.12 5.18 1.41
C PRO A 21 1.53 4.48 2.64
N THR A 22 2.29 3.59 3.29
CA THR A 22 1.80 2.77 4.40
C THR A 22 2.74 2.76 5.61
N ALA A 23 3.99 3.20 5.47
CA ALA A 23 5.02 3.09 6.52
C ALA A 23 4.61 3.75 7.84
N GLU A 24 3.99 4.93 7.82
CA GLU A 24 3.62 5.66 9.04
C GLU A 24 2.20 5.32 9.54
N SER A 25 1.48 4.44 8.86
CA SER A 25 0.13 4.05 9.23
C SER A 25 0.15 2.96 10.31
N LYS A 26 -0.10 3.36 11.56
CA LYS A 26 -0.19 2.42 12.71
C LYS A 26 -1.17 1.26 12.45
N GLY A 27 -2.31 1.56 11.82
CA GLY A 27 -3.32 0.56 11.49
C GLY A 27 -2.90 -0.39 10.37
N TRP A 28 -2.05 0.06 9.45
CA TRP A 28 -1.45 -0.80 8.44
C TRP A 28 -0.41 -1.72 9.07
N GLN A 29 0.56 -1.16 9.79
CA GLN A 29 1.62 -1.91 10.46
C GLN A 29 1.05 -2.99 11.37
N HIS A 30 0.00 -2.69 12.14
CA HIS A 30 -0.65 -3.66 13.01
C HIS A 30 -1.26 -4.85 12.24
N ARG A 31 -1.79 -4.63 11.02
CA ARG A 31 -2.47 -5.67 10.24
C ARG A 31 -1.54 -6.46 9.33
N TYR A 32 -0.58 -5.78 8.70
CA TYR A 32 0.22 -6.33 7.60
C TYR A 32 1.73 -6.20 7.82
N GLY A 33 2.16 -5.43 8.83
CA GLY A 33 3.58 -5.20 9.09
C GLY A 33 4.33 -4.67 7.87
N ASP A 34 5.52 -5.22 7.66
CA ASP A 34 6.43 -4.89 6.55
C ASP A 34 6.37 -5.93 5.42
N GLU A 35 5.29 -6.69 5.34
CA GLU A 35 5.11 -7.68 4.27
C GLU A 35 5.05 -7.02 2.89
N GLU A 36 5.57 -7.72 1.88
CA GLU A 36 5.49 -7.26 0.49
C GLU A 36 4.03 -7.15 0.04
N ILE A 37 3.67 -5.98 -0.50
CA ILE A 37 2.36 -5.75 -1.10
C ILE A 37 2.34 -6.41 -2.48
N SER A 38 1.74 -7.60 -2.55
CA SER A 38 1.64 -8.37 -3.79
C SER A 38 0.20 -8.81 -4.06
N GLN A 39 -0.33 -8.39 -5.21
CA GLN A 39 -1.64 -8.85 -5.69
C GLN A 39 -1.67 -10.36 -5.95
N PHE A 40 -0.52 -10.95 -6.30
CA PHE A 40 -0.41 -12.39 -6.56
C PHE A 40 -0.49 -13.18 -5.26
N ARG A 41 0.29 -12.77 -4.24
CA ARG A 41 0.22 -13.38 -2.91
C ARG A 41 -1.17 -13.27 -2.31
N GLY A 42 -1.83 -12.12 -2.48
CA GLY A 42 -3.23 -11.95 -2.08
C GLY A 42 -4.18 -12.91 -2.80
N ALA A 43 -3.99 -13.14 -4.10
CA ALA A 43 -4.79 -14.09 -4.87
C ALA A 43 -4.54 -15.55 -4.45
N GLU A 44 -3.29 -15.93 -4.17
CA GLU A 44 -2.92 -17.25 -3.67
C GLU A 44 -3.58 -17.54 -2.31
N MET A 45 -3.51 -16.61 -1.36
CA MET A 45 -4.17 -16.74 -0.05
C MET A 45 -5.70 -16.88 -0.13
N ILE A 46 -6.33 -16.30 -1.16
CA ILE A 46 -7.76 -16.48 -1.41
C ILE A 46 -8.03 -17.87 -2.00
N ALA A 47 -7.16 -18.35 -2.90
CA ALA A 47 -7.33 -19.65 -3.54
C ALA A 47 -7.06 -20.84 -2.58
N GLU A 48 -6.23 -20.65 -1.57
CA GLU A 48 -5.95 -21.66 -0.52
C GLU A 48 -7.03 -21.76 0.56
N ARG A 49 -8.05 -20.89 0.52
CA ARG A 49 -9.18 -20.86 1.44
C ARG A 49 -10.44 -21.47 0.84
#